data_AF-A0A7Z6SQA3-F1
#
_entry.id   AF-A0A7Z6SQA3-F1
#
_cell.length_a   1.000
_cell.length_b   1.000
_cell.length_c   1.000
_cell.angle_alpha   90.00
_cell.angle_beta   90.00
_cell.angle_gamma   90.00
#
_symmetry.space_group_name_H-M   'P 1'
#
loop_
_entity.id
_entity.type
_entity.pdbx_description
1 polymer ?
#
loop_
_entity_poly.entity_id
_entity_poly.type
_entity_poly.pdbx_seq_one_letter_code
_entity_poly.pdbx_strand_id
1 'polypeptide(L)'
;MLVRLGVVACLLWLHFAYATTLKITNIVPFGSSSVKILFNQEVKKFKEVPLKNFKSYLELEAVLTIPKKHYQFSKQSFITIAQFSPKLARVVIGYAPKMTYEVKILKNKLYVSIVEKKPLI
;
A
#
# COMPACT_ATOMS: atom_id res chain seq x y z
N MET A 1 -32.73 -30.44 20.82
CA MET A 1 -32.04 -30.27 19.51
C MET A 1 -31.81 -28.80 19.12
N LEU A 2 -32.58 -27.84 19.65
CA LEU A 2 -32.48 -26.40 19.34
C LEU A 2 -31.17 -25.74 19.80
N VAL A 3 -30.64 -26.15 20.95
CA VAL A 3 -29.39 -25.60 21.53
C VAL A 3 -28.17 -25.90 20.67
N ARG A 4 -28.17 -27.03 19.94
CA ARG A 4 -27.04 -27.42 19.08
C ARG A 4 -26.96 -26.61 17.79
N LEU A 5 -28.09 -26.14 17.25
CA LEU A 5 -28.10 -25.27 16.06
C LEU A 5 -27.58 -23.85 16.37
N GLY A 6 -27.94 -23.29 17.54
CA GLY A 6 -27.50 -21.94 17.94
C GLY A 6 -25.99 -21.84 18.14
N VAL A 7 -25.36 -22.89 18.69
CA VAL A 7 -23.90 -22.95 18.88
C VAL A 7 -23.16 -23.05 17.54
N VAL A 8 -23.69 -23.82 16.59
CA VAL A 8 -23.11 -23.94 15.24
C VAL A 8 -23.23 -22.63 14.45
N ALA A 9 -24.38 -21.94 14.56
CA ALA A 9 -24.56 -20.62 13.96
C ALA A 9 -23.62 -19.55 14.56
N CYS A 10 -23.39 -19.59 15.88
CA CYS A 10 -22.47 -18.67 16.56
C CYS A 10 -21.00 -18.93 16.19
N LEU A 11 -20.60 -20.20 16.07
CA LEU A 11 -19.26 -20.58 15.59
C LEU A 11 -19.05 -20.17 14.13
N LEU A 12 -20.04 -20.31 13.25
CA LEU A 12 -19.97 -19.84 11.85
C LEU A 12 -19.85 -18.30 11.77
N TRP A 13 -20.49 -17.57 12.68
CA TRP A 13 -20.40 -16.11 12.74
C TRP A 13 -19.04 -15.61 13.23
N LEU A 14 -18.43 -16.31 14.19
CA LEU A 14 -17.09 -16.01 14.71
C LEU A 14 -16.00 -16.14 13.64
N HIS A 15 -16.14 -17.06 12.68
CA HIS A 15 -15.20 -17.19 11.55
C HIS A 15 -15.30 -16.03 10.56
N PHE A 16 -16.49 -15.45 10.37
CA PHE A 16 -16.69 -14.25 9.53
C PHE A 16 -16.15 -12.97 10.18
N ALA A 17 -16.08 -12.93 11.51
CA ALA A 17 -15.60 -11.78 12.27
C ALA A 17 -14.07 -11.69 12.38
N TYR A 18 -13.32 -12.67 11.84
CA TYR A 18 -11.87 -12.53 11.71
C TYR A 18 -11.58 -11.50 10.60
N ALA A 19 -11.67 -10.22 10.97
CA ALA A 19 -11.20 -9.11 10.17
C ALA A 19 -9.72 -9.34 9.88
N THR A 20 -9.45 -9.99 8.74
CA THR A 20 -8.10 -10.31 8.33
C THR A 20 -7.34 -9.00 8.20
N THR A 21 -6.25 -8.84 8.95
CA THR A 21 -5.41 -7.65 8.85
C THR A 21 -4.85 -7.54 7.44
N LEU A 22 -4.88 -6.34 6.85
CA LEU A 22 -4.28 -6.08 5.54
C LEU A 22 -2.76 -6.26 5.65
N LYS A 23 -2.19 -7.07 4.76
CA LYS A 23 -0.77 -7.42 4.76
C LYS A 23 -0.18 -7.12 3.39
N ILE A 24 0.94 -6.43 3.36
CA ILE A 24 1.76 -6.30 2.15
C ILE A 24 2.60 -7.56 2.04
N THR A 25 2.27 -8.40 1.06
CA THR A 25 2.87 -9.72 0.88
C THR A 25 4.06 -9.69 -0.06
N ASN A 26 4.07 -8.78 -1.03
CA ASN A 26 5.15 -8.65 -2.00
C ASN A 26 5.24 -7.24 -2.59
N ILE A 27 6.41 -6.84 -3.07
CA ILE A 27 6.65 -5.59 -3.77
C ILE A 27 7.53 -5.87 -4.97
N VAL A 28 7.06 -5.49 -6.16
CA VAL A 28 7.74 -5.74 -7.42
C VAL A 28 7.99 -4.41 -8.13
N PRO A 29 9.25 -3.98 -8.35
CA PRO A 29 9.54 -2.85 -9.21
C PRO A 29 9.23 -3.22 -10.67
N PHE A 30 8.75 -2.25 -11.46
CA PHE A 30 8.52 -2.45 -12.88
C PHE A 30 8.64 -1.11 -13.63
N GLY A 31 8.86 -1.19 -14.95
CA GLY A 31 9.13 0.00 -15.76
C GLY A 31 10.38 0.75 -15.29
N SER A 32 10.45 2.05 -15.59
CA SER A 32 11.58 2.91 -15.25
C SER A 32 11.49 3.56 -13.87
N SER A 33 10.30 3.62 -13.27
CA SER A 33 10.03 4.47 -12.10
C SER A 33 8.78 4.06 -11.32
N SER A 34 8.43 2.77 -11.31
CA SER A 34 7.20 2.28 -10.70
C SER A 34 7.41 1.07 -9.79
N VAL A 35 6.50 0.92 -8.81
CA VAL A 35 6.39 -0.27 -7.97
C VAL A 35 4.95 -0.75 -7.90
N LYS A 36 4.80 -2.08 -7.88
CA LYS A 36 3.54 -2.78 -7.65
C LYS A 36 3.61 -3.43 -6.28
N ILE A 37 2.74 -3.02 -5.38
CA ILE A 37 2.62 -3.55 -4.02
C ILE A 37 1.43 -4.51 -4.00
N LEU A 38 1.68 -5.76 -3.60
CA LEU A 38 0.67 -6.81 -3.51
C LEU A 38 0.21 -6.96 -2.06
N PHE A 39 -1.10 -7.14 -1.92
CA PHE A 39 -1.75 -7.33 -0.64
C PHE A 39 -2.45 -8.70 -0.59
N ASN A 40 -2.64 -9.22 0.63
CA ASN A 40 -3.42 -10.43 0.87
C ASN A 40 -4.92 -10.27 0.58
N GLN A 41 -5.43 -9.04 0.59
CA GLN A 41 -6.83 -8.69 0.34
C GLN A 41 -6.94 -7.32 -0.35
N GLU A 42 -8.15 -6.93 -0.72
CA GLU A 42 -8.40 -5.66 -1.42
C GLU A 42 -8.02 -4.43 -0.60
N VAL A 43 -7.40 -3.45 -1.26
CA VAL A 43 -7.00 -2.18 -0.65
C VAL A 43 -8.18 -1.22 -0.73
N LYS A 44 -8.75 -0.85 0.42
CA LYS A 44 -9.92 0.03 0.46
C LYS A 44 -9.54 1.51 0.41
N LYS A 45 -8.58 1.92 1.24
CA LYS A 45 -8.22 3.32 1.46
C LYS A 45 -6.75 3.45 1.84
N PHE A 46 -6.17 4.61 1.55
CA PHE A 46 -4.88 5.07 2.05
C PHE A 46 -4.95 6.57 2.26
N LYS A 47 -4.07 7.10 3.11
CA LYS A 47 -3.92 8.54 3.29
C LYS A 47 -2.69 9.02 2.57
N GLU A 48 -2.83 10.06 1.78
CA GLU A 48 -1.72 10.73 1.11
C GLU A 48 -1.32 11.97 1.91
N VAL A 49 -0.01 12.10 2.18
CA VAL A 49 0.53 13.23 2.93
C VAL A 49 1.71 13.83 2.17
N PRO A 50 1.60 15.08 1.70
CA PRO A 50 2.72 15.77 1.07
C PRO A 50 3.77 16.14 2.13
N LEU A 51 5.03 16.09 1.73
CA LEU A 51 6.18 16.55 2.50
C LEU A 51 6.89 17.68 1.75
N LYS A 52 7.80 18.37 2.45
CA LYS A 52 8.71 19.33 1.83
C LYS A 52 9.69 18.61 0.89
N ASN A 53 10.28 19.35 -0.05
CA ASN A 53 11.36 18.90 -0.93
C ASN A 53 10.96 17.76 -1.89
N PHE A 54 9.81 17.89 -2.56
CA PHE A 54 9.33 16.95 -3.59
C PHE A 54 9.26 15.50 -3.08
N LYS A 55 8.73 15.36 -1.87
CA LYS A 55 8.48 14.09 -1.23
C LYS A 55 7.02 14.03 -0.82
N SER A 56 6.47 12.84 -0.82
CA SER A 56 5.18 12.52 -0.22
C SER A 56 5.26 11.15 0.40
N TYR A 57 4.30 10.83 1.27
CA TYR A 57 4.10 9.44 1.67
C TYR A 57 2.64 9.03 1.58
N LEU A 58 2.45 7.75 1.26
CA LEU A 58 1.18 7.06 1.41
C LEU A 58 1.21 6.30 2.73
N GLU A 59 0.24 6.54 3.57
CA GLU A 59 0.03 5.82 4.83
C GLU A 59 -1.06 4.77 4.62
N LEU A 60 -0.70 3.52 4.88
CA LEU A 60 -1.53 2.33 4.69
C LEU A 60 -1.74 1.67 6.06
N GLU A 61 -3.00 1.39 6.40
CA GLU A 61 -3.34 0.49 7.51
C GLU A 61 -3.06 -0.96 7.11
N ALA A 62 -1.78 -1.30 7.04
CA ALA A 62 -1.29 -2.60 6.63
C ALA A 62 -0.03 -3.00 7.40
N VAL A 63 0.16 -4.30 7.55
CA VAL A 63 1.38 -4.90 8.08
C VAL A 63 2.29 -5.32 6.93
N LEU A 64 3.53 -4.86 6.95
CA LEU A 64 4.56 -5.27 6.02
C LEU A 64 5.14 -6.61 6.49
N THR A 65 4.81 -7.70 5.78
CA THR A 65 5.29 -9.04 6.16
C THR A 65 6.66 -9.36 5.60
N ILE A 66 7.23 -8.44 4.82
CA ILE A 66 8.54 -8.55 4.20
C ILE A 66 9.48 -7.47 4.77
N PRO A 67 10.80 -7.59 4.61
CA PRO A 67 11.71 -6.53 5.02
C PRO A 67 11.44 -5.21 4.28
N LYS A 68 11.85 -4.09 4.90
CA LYS A 68 11.88 -2.77 4.25
C LYS A 68 12.51 -2.87 2.87
N LYS A 69 11.90 -2.21 1.88
CA LYS A 69 12.43 -2.10 0.52
C LYS A 69 12.66 -0.65 0.15
N HIS A 70 13.77 -0.39 -0.53
CA HIS A 70 14.13 0.91 -1.08
C HIS A 70 14.49 0.71 -2.55
N TYR A 71 13.77 1.40 -3.43
CA TYR A 71 13.99 1.38 -4.86
C TYR A 71 14.44 2.75 -5.32
N GLN A 72 15.67 2.84 -5.79
CA GLN A 72 16.23 4.03 -6.41
C GLN A 72 15.95 4.00 -7.91
N PHE A 73 15.45 5.11 -8.44
CA PHE A 73 15.16 5.33 -9.86
C PHE A 73 15.98 6.50 -10.40
N SER A 74 15.81 6.76 -11.70
CA SER A 74 16.49 7.87 -12.40
C SER A 74 16.12 9.24 -11.80
N LYS A 75 16.94 10.26 -12.12
CA LYS A 75 16.73 11.65 -11.68
C LYS A 75 16.59 11.77 -10.15
N GLN A 76 17.33 10.94 -9.40
CA GLN A 76 17.31 10.88 -7.93
C GLN A 76 15.94 10.54 -7.31
N SER A 77 15.00 10.03 -8.11
CA SER A 77 13.68 9.61 -7.65
C SER A 77 13.78 8.29 -6.90
N PHE A 78 12.94 8.05 -5.91
CA PHE A 78 12.95 6.79 -5.15
C PHE A 78 11.58 6.46 -4.57
N ILE A 79 11.37 5.18 -4.30
CA ILE A 79 10.22 4.70 -3.55
C ILE A 79 10.71 3.79 -2.42
N THR A 80 10.38 4.14 -1.18
CA THR A 80 10.71 3.35 0.02
C THR A 80 9.44 2.83 0.66
N ILE A 81 9.38 1.54 0.96
CA ILE A 81 8.26 0.91 1.65
C ILE A 81 8.78 0.34 2.96
N ALA A 82 8.21 0.79 4.07
CA ALA A 82 8.63 0.40 5.41
C ALA A 82 7.44 0.31 6.38
N GLN A 83 7.58 -0.50 7.43
CA GLN A 83 6.68 -0.45 8.57
C GLN A 83 6.95 0.84 9.36
N PHE A 84 5.92 1.64 9.62
CA PHE A 84 6.01 2.83 10.47
C PHE A 84 5.59 2.55 11.92
N SER A 85 4.51 1.82 12.11
CA SER A 85 4.05 1.29 13.41
C SER A 85 3.53 -0.13 13.23
N PRO A 86 3.27 -0.94 14.27
CA PRO A 86 2.78 -2.31 14.10
C PRO A 86 1.52 -2.49 13.24
N LYS A 87 0.74 -1.42 13.00
CA LYS A 87 -0.47 -1.42 12.17
C LYS A 87 -0.36 -0.57 10.90
N LEU A 88 0.68 0.26 10.77
CA LEU A 88 0.82 1.22 9.68
C LEU A 88 2.09 0.99 8.86
N ALA A 89 1.94 0.80 7.56
CA ALA A 89 3.02 0.83 6.59
C ALA A 89 3.04 2.18 5.86
N ARG A 90 4.24 2.66 5.53
CA ARG A 90 4.42 3.89 4.74
C ARG A 90 5.16 3.61 3.45
N VAL A 91 4.62 4.18 2.38
CA VAL A 91 5.26 4.26 1.07
C VAL A 91 5.76 5.69 0.89
N VAL A 92 7.04 5.93 1.12
CA VAL A 92 7.67 7.23 0.92
C VAL A 92 8.13 7.34 -0.53
N ILE A 93 7.72 8.41 -1.18
CA ILE A 93 7.96 8.67 -2.60
C ILE A 93 8.76 9.97 -2.67
N GLY A 94 9.97 9.90 -3.20
CA GLY A 94 10.79 11.07 -3.52
C GLY A 94 10.89 11.23 -5.03
N TYR A 95 10.68 12.43 -5.53
CA TYR A 95 10.65 12.71 -6.96
C TYR A 95 11.34 14.04 -7.27
N ALA A 96 11.80 14.23 -8.51
CA ALA A 96 12.45 15.46 -8.93
C ALA A 96 11.43 16.62 -9.15
N PRO A 97 11.86 17.90 -9.17
CA PRO A 97 10.95 19.06 -9.24
C PRO A 97 9.95 19.08 -10.41
N LYS A 98 10.36 18.54 -11.58
CA LYS A 98 9.55 18.44 -12.81
C LYS A 98 8.73 17.13 -12.89
N MET A 99 8.82 16.29 -11.87
CA MET A 99 8.11 15.03 -11.77
C MET A 99 6.95 15.16 -10.77
N THR A 100 6.03 14.22 -10.83
CA THR A 100 4.99 13.95 -9.84
C THR A 100 4.87 12.44 -9.69
N TYR A 101 3.91 11.97 -8.90
CA TYR A 101 3.56 10.56 -8.85
C TYR A 101 2.08 10.35 -9.09
N GLU A 102 1.76 9.14 -9.55
CA GLU A 102 0.41 8.63 -9.71
C GLU A 102 0.25 7.37 -8.87
N VAL A 103 -0.93 7.24 -8.27
CA VAL A 103 -1.30 6.08 -7.46
C VAL A 103 -2.55 5.45 -8.04
N LYS A 104 -2.53 4.13 -8.25
CA LYS A 104 -3.69 3.39 -8.76
C LYS A 104 -3.94 2.14 -7.92
N ILE A 105 -5.16 1.98 -7.42
CA ILE A 105 -5.62 0.74 -6.80
C ILE A 105 -6.29 -0.13 -7.87
N LEU A 106 -5.94 -1.41 -7.90
CA LEU A 106 -6.64 -2.44 -8.66
C LEU A 106 -6.77 -3.68 -7.77
N LYS A 107 -7.94 -3.85 -7.15
CA LYS A 107 -8.24 -4.92 -6.19
C LYS A 107 -7.18 -4.97 -5.07
N ASN A 108 -6.41 -6.05 -4.99
CA ASN A 108 -5.36 -6.26 -4.00
C ASN A 108 -3.97 -5.75 -4.43
N LYS A 109 -3.92 -4.80 -5.37
CA LYS A 109 -2.67 -4.24 -5.91
C LYS A 109 -2.71 -2.72 -5.82
N LEU A 110 -1.64 -2.15 -5.28
CA LEU A 110 -1.38 -0.71 -5.30
C LEU A 110 -0.20 -0.45 -6.22
N TYR A 111 -0.43 0.39 -7.23
CA TYR A 111 0.60 0.83 -8.17
C TYR A 111 0.99 2.25 -7.79
N VAL A 112 2.30 2.48 -7.68
CA VAL A 112 2.87 3.81 -7.46
C VAL A 112 3.89 4.04 -8.56
N SER A 113 3.70 5.11 -9.33
CA SER A 113 4.54 5.46 -10.48
C SER A 113 4.99 6.91 -10.37
N ILE A 114 6.28 7.16 -10.54
CA ILE A 114 6.81 8.52 -10.63
C ILE A 114 6.86 8.90 -12.11
N VAL A 115 6.16 9.98 -12.47
CA VAL A 115 5.92 10.40 -13.86
C VAL A 115 6.28 11.87 -14.04
N GLU A 116 6.48 12.31 -15.28
CA GLU A 116 6.68 13.73 -15.57
C GLU A 116 5.38 14.50 -15.36
N LYS A 117 5.48 15.72 -14.82
CA LYS A 117 4.31 16.61 -14.75
C LYS A 117 3.91 16.96 -16.18
N LYS A 118 2.70 16.57 -16.57
CA LYS A 118 2.13 17.04 -17.84
C LYS A 118 1.97 18.57 -17.73
N PRO A 119 2.47 19.35 -18.70
CA PRO A 119 2.15 20.76 -18.75
C PRO A 119 0.62 20.90 -18.87
N LEU A 120 0.05 21.81 -18.09
CA LEU A 120 -1.33 22.23 -18.28
C LEU A 120 -1.34 23.00 -19.62
N ILE A 121 -1.98 22.42 -20.63
CA ILE A 121 -2.25 23.10 -21.92
C ILE A 121 -3.27 24.21 -21.67
#